data_AF-S8C2P2-F1
#
_entry.id   AF-S8C2P2-F1
#
_cell.length_a   1.000
_cell.length_b   1.000
_cell.length_c   1.000
_cell.angle_alpha   90.00
_cell.angle_beta   90.00
_cell.angle_gamma   90.00
#
_symmetry.space_group_name_H-M   'P 1'
#
loop_
_entity.id
_entity.type
_entity.pdbx_description
1 polymer ?
#
loop_
_entity_poly.entity_id
_entity_poly.type
_entity_poly.pdbx_seq_one_letter_code
_entity_poly.pdbx_strand_id
1 'polypeptide(L)'
;TYNAGKAISGGKLVIDVSYFFFHIHSEDHDLCKKTSCPVSVGDFVVAHFQELPGITPPGNYNLKMKMVDEKNKQLTCITFDFSIGLFSEED
;
A
#
# COMPACT_ATOMS: atom_id res chain seq x y z
N THR A 1 2.85 11.09 -2.12
CA THR A 1 3.36 11.54 -3.43
C THR A 1 4.69 10.86 -3.69
N TYR A 2 4.94 10.43 -4.93
CA TYR A 2 6.23 9.87 -5.34
C TYR A 2 6.72 10.60 -6.61
N ASN A 3 8.01 10.88 -6.68
CA ASN A 3 8.64 11.49 -7.85
C ASN A 3 9.32 10.41 -8.69
N ALA A 4 8.80 10.19 -9.91
CA ALA A 4 9.38 9.25 -10.87
C ALA A 4 10.58 9.88 -11.58
N GLY A 5 11.78 9.32 -11.38
CA GLY A 5 12.98 9.70 -12.15
C GLY A 5 13.04 9.13 -13.56
N LYS A 6 12.13 8.21 -13.91
CA LYS A 6 11.97 7.61 -15.25
C LYS A 6 10.50 7.29 -15.48
N ALA A 7 10.08 7.22 -16.74
CA ALA A 7 8.73 6.77 -17.07
C ALA A 7 8.48 5.35 -16.53
N ILE A 8 7.30 5.13 -15.94
CA ILE A 8 6.88 3.84 -15.40
C ILE A 8 5.83 3.26 -16.34
N SER A 9 6.22 2.27 -17.14
CA SER A 9 5.33 1.63 -18.13
C SER A 9 4.27 0.74 -17.49
N GLY A 10 4.56 0.20 -16.30
CA GLY A 10 3.67 -0.68 -15.56
C GLY A 10 4.29 -1.16 -14.26
N GLY A 11 3.50 -1.86 -13.46
CA GLY A 11 3.91 -2.31 -12.14
C GLY A 11 2.76 -2.67 -11.24
N LYS A 12 3.06 -2.84 -9.96
CA LYS A 12 2.09 -3.18 -8.92
C LYS A 12 2.30 -2.35 -7.66
N LEU A 13 1.20 -2.05 -6.98
CA LEU A 13 1.17 -1.66 -5.58
C LEU A 13 0.88 -2.92 -4.76
N VAL A 14 1.87 -3.37 -4.00
CA VAL A 14 1.78 -4.49 -3.07
C VAL A 14 1.50 -3.93 -1.68
N ILE A 15 0.45 -4.41 -1.04
CA ILE A 15 0.08 -4.03 0.32
C ILE A 15 0.24 -5.27 1.19
N ASP A 16 1.00 -5.15 2.27
CA ASP A 16 1.29 -6.23 3.19
C ASP A 16 0.96 -5.75 4.61
N VAL A 17 0.16 -6.54 5.33
CA VAL A 17 -0.24 -6.23 6.71
C VAL A 17 0.33 -7.29 7.62
N SER A 18 1.04 -6.84 8.64
CA SER A 18 1.53 -7.69 9.72
C SER A 18 0.85 -7.33 11.04
N TYR A 19 0.56 -8.35 11.83
CA TYR A 19 0.10 -8.23 13.21
C TYR A 19 1.05 -9.03 14.09
N PHE A 20 1.66 -8.36 15.07
CA PHE A 20 2.85 -8.87 15.75
C PHE A 20 3.94 -9.29 14.75
N PHE A 21 4.34 -10.57 14.75
CA PHE A 21 5.39 -11.12 13.89
C PHE A 21 4.83 -11.89 12.69
N PHE A 22 3.51 -11.91 12.50
CA PHE A 22 2.85 -12.67 11.44
C PHE A 22 2.36 -11.75 10.33
N HIS A 23 2.68 -12.09 9.08
CA HIS A 23 2.03 -11.52 7.90
C HIS A 23 0.62 -12.09 7.81
N ILE A 24 -0.38 -11.25 8.05
CA ILE A 24 -1.79 -11.68 8.12
C ILE A 24 -2.56 -11.40 6.83
N HIS A 25 -2.08 -10.48 6.00
CA HIS A 25 -2.77 -10.09 4.77
C HIS A 25 -1.81 -9.56 3.72
N SER A 26 -2.12 -9.84 2.45
CA SER A 26 -1.34 -9.37 1.31
C SER A 26 -2.23 -9.15 0.09
N GLU A 27 -2.10 -7.99 -0.56
CA GLU A 27 -2.84 -7.63 -1.77
C GLU A 27 -1.94 -7.04 -2.84
N ASP A 28 -2.17 -7.46 -4.09
CA ASP A 28 -1.53 -6.89 -5.28
C ASP A 28 -2.54 -6.06 -6.07
N HIS A 29 -2.26 -4.77 -6.26
CA HIS A 29 -3.04 -3.87 -7.11
C HIS A 29 -2.23 -3.45 -8.32
N ASP A 30 -2.84 -3.50 -9.51
CA ASP A 30 -2.21 -3.03 -10.74
C ASP A 30 -2.01 -1.50 -10.69
N LEU A 31 -0.76 -1.05 -10.85
CA LEU A 31 -0.42 0.36 -10.80
C LEU A 31 -1.10 1.16 -11.92
N CYS A 32 -1.25 0.57 -13.11
CA CYS A 32 -1.88 1.20 -14.27
C CYS A 32 -3.40 1.25 -14.21
N LYS A 33 -4.02 0.58 -13.22
CA LYS A 33 -5.44 0.77 -12.92
C LYS A 33 -5.66 1.93 -11.94
N LYS A 34 -4.65 2.26 -11.15
CA LYS A 34 -4.67 3.36 -10.16
C LYS A 34 -4.06 4.66 -10.70
N THR A 35 -3.34 4.59 -11.82
CA THR A 35 -2.65 5.71 -12.48
C THR A 35 -2.80 5.61 -13.99
N SER A 36 -2.47 6.67 -14.74
CA SER A 36 -2.44 6.63 -16.21
C SER A 36 -1.06 6.20 -16.70
N CYS A 37 -0.93 4.95 -17.16
CA CYS A 37 0.32 4.44 -17.72
C CYS A 37 0.52 4.84 -19.20
N PRO A 38 1.76 5.14 -19.64
CA PRO A 38 2.96 5.21 -18.81
C PRO A 38 2.94 6.44 -17.89
N VAL A 39 3.28 6.25 -16.61
CA VAL A 39 3.40 7.37 -15.67
C VAL A 39 4.60 8.19 -16.09
N SER A 40 4.37 9.48 -16.34
CA SER A 40 5.41 10.41 -16.79
C SER A 40 6.43 10.69 -15.69
N VAL A 41 7.61 11.17 -16.10
CA VAL A 41 8.65 11.66 -15.18
C VAL A 41 8.09 12.81 -14.35
N GLY A 42 8.40 12.83 -13.05
CA GLY A 42 7.93 13.85 -12.11
C GLY A 42 6.97 13.30 -11.05
N ASP A 43 6.25 14.20 -10.40
CA ASP A 43 5.40 13.86 -9.26
C ASP A 43 4.07 13.25 -9.69
N PHE A 44 3.67 12.19 -8.99
CA PHE A 44 2.33 11.63 -9.10
C PHE A 44 1.83 11.10 -7.75
N VAL A 45 0.53 10.83 -7.72
CA VAL A 45 -0.19 10.32 -6.55
C VAL A 45 -0.83 8.99 -6.90
N VAL A 46 -0.69 8.03 -5.98
CA VAL A 46 -1.41 6.77 -6.00
C VAL A 46 -2.31 6.76 -4.77
N ALA A 47 -3.62 6.71 -4.97
CA ALA A 47 -4.60 6.68 -3.90
C ALA A 47 -5.15 5.25 -3.74
N HIS A 48 -5.24 4.78 -2.50
CA HIS A 48 -5.85 3.50 -2.16
C HIS A 48 -6.62 3.64 -0.84
N PHE A 49 -7.80 3.04 -0.81
CA PHE A 49 -8.67 2.99 0.37
C PHE A 49 -8.90 1.52 0.69
N GLN A 50 -8.74 1.15 1.95
CA GLN A 50 -9.02 -0.18 2.47
C GLN A 50 -9.87 -0.02 3.71
N GLU A 51 -10.99 -0.74 3.73
CA GLU A 51 -11.82 -0.86 4.92
C GLU A 51 -11.23 -1.96 5.81
N LEU A 52 -11.19 -1.70 7.11
CA LEU A 52 -10.86 -2.73 8.08
C LEU A 52 -12.01 -3.73 8.19
N PRO A 53 -11.73 -5.03 8.36
CA PRO A 53 -12.78 -6.01 8.59
C PRO A 53 -13.55 -5.66 9.87
N GLY A 54 -14.86 -5.96 9.87
CA GLY A 54 -15.76 -5.58 10.97
C GLY A 54 -15.37 -6.12 12.35
N ILE A 55 -14.54 -7.18 12.41
CA ILE A 55 -13.89 -7.63 13.64
C ILE A 55 -12.38 -7.61 13.41
N THR A 56 -11.70 -6.62 14.00
CA THR A 56 -10.24 -6.52 13.99
C THR A 56 -9.71 -6.56 15.43
N PRO A 57 -8.84 -7.52 15.78
CA PRO A 57 -8.26 -7.60 17.12
C PRO A 57 -7.56 -6.30 17.55
N PRO A 58 -7.58 -5.97 18.85
CA PRO A 58 -6.79 -4.86 19.35
C PRO A 58 -5.30 -5.19 19.30
N GLY A 59 -4.47 -4.18 19.07
CA GLY A 59 -3.02 -4.32 19.10
C GLY A 59 -2.33 -3.54 17.99
N ASN A 60 -1.04 -3.80 17.80
CA ASN A 60 -0.21 -3.09 16.84
C ASN A 60 -0.15 -3.83 15.51
N TYR A 61 -0.39 -3.06 14.46
CA TYR A 61 -0.36 -3.49 13.08
C TYR A 61 0.71 -2.72 12.32
N ASN A 62 1.37 -3.40 11.40
CA ASN A 62 2.31 -2.81 10.45
C ASN A 62 1.72 -2.94 9.06
N LEU A 63 1.46 -1.83 8.40
CA LEU A 63 1.07 -1.76 7.00
C LEU A 63 2.29 -1.38 6.16
N LYS A 64 2.64 -2.22 5.20
CA LYS A 64 3.72 -1.96 4.24
C LYS A 64 3.15 -1.87 2.84
N MET A 65 3.27 -0.68 2.26
CA MET A 65 2.89 -0.39 0.89
C MET A 65 4.13 -0.31 0.02
N LYS A 66 4.32 -1.29 -0.86
CA LYS A 66 5.47 -1.38 -1.76
C LYS A 66 5.03 -1.21 -3.21
N MET A 67 5.58 -0.21 -3.88
CA MET A 67 5.38 -0.04 -5.32
C MET A 67 6.55 -0.67 -6.07
N VAL A 68 6.25 -1.54 -7.03
CA VAL A 68 7.24 -2.21 -7.88
C VAL A 68 6.95 -1.92 -9.35
N ASP A 69 8.00 -1.83 -10.18
CA ASP A 69 7.84 -1.77 -11.64
C ASP A 69 7.56 -3.17 -12.24
N GLU A 70 7.31 -3.23 -13.55
CA GLU A 70 7.07 -4.46 -14.31
C GLU A 70 8.18 -5.52 -14.17
N LYS A 71 9.39 -5.12 -13.75
CA LYS A 71 10.53 -6.02 -13.52
C LYS A 71 10.65 -6.42 -12.05
N ASN A 72 9.61 -6.18 -11.26
CA ASN A 72 9.57 -6.35 -9.81
C ASN A 72 10.65 -5.55 -9.06
N LYS A 73 11.21 -4.49 -9.67
CA LYS A 73 12.14 -3.60 -8.98
C LYS A 73 11.35 -2.65 -8.10
N GLN A 74 11.71 -2.57 -6.83
CA GLN A 74 11.10 -1.63 -5.90
C GLN A 74 11.36 -0.19 -6.34
N LEU A 75 10.28 0.57 -6.50
CA LEU A 75 10.29 2.00 -6.80
C LEU A 75 10.21 2.81 -5.51
N THR A 76 9.28 2.44 -4.62
CA THR A 76 9.16 3.00 -3.27
C THR A 76 8.58 1.95 -2.31
N CYS A 77 8.81 2.15 -1.02
CA CYS A 77 8.24 1.36 0.05
C CYS A 77 7.90 2.31 1.20
N ILE A 78 6.64 2.31 1.61
CA ILE A 78 6.14 3.13 2.71
C ILE A 78 5.62 2.17 3.77
N THR A 79 6.00 2.41 5.02
CA THR A 79 5.60 1.60 6.15
C THR A 79 4.87 2.49 7.15
N PHE A 80 3.72 2.04 7.63
CA PHE A 80 2.92 2.70 8.63
C PHE A 80 2.67 1.73 9.79
N ASP A 81 2.99 2.17 10.99
CA ASP A 81 2.61 1.47 12.22
C ASP A 81 1.36 2.13 12.78
N PHE A 82 0.35 1.33 13.13
CA PHE A 82 -0.89 1.81 13.71
C PHE A 82 -1.40 0.84 14.77
N SER A 83 -2.15 1.36 15.74
CA SER A 83 -2.71 0.58 16.85
C SER A 83 -4.22 0.59 16.77
N ILE A 84 -4.84 -0.59 16.91
CA ILE A 84 -6.28 -0.74 17.01
C ILE A 84 -6.64 -0.95 18.48
N GLY A 85 -7.58 -0.15 18.99
CA GLY A 85 -8.10 -0.27 20.35
C GLY A 85 -9.24 -1.29 20.47
N LEU A 86 -9.50 -1.76 21.69
CA LEU A 86 -10.79 -2.39 21.99
C LEU A 86 -11.85 -1.30 21.94
N PHE A 87 -12.96 -1.54 21.23
CA PHE A 87 -14.04 -0.60 20.92
C PHE A 87 -13.70 0.37 19.76
N SER A 88 -14.22 0.10 18.56
CA SER A 88 -14.44 1.15 17.57
C SER A 88 -15.60 2.01 18.06
N GLU A 89 -15.41 3.31 18.25
CA GLU A 89 -16.53 4.24 18.28
C GLU A 89 -17.20 4.17 16.90
N GLU A 90 -18.38 3.54 16.84
CA GLU A 90 -19.34 3.77 15.76
C GLU A 90 -19.89 5.18 15.99
N ASP A 91 -19.27 6.18 15.37
CA ASP A 91 -19.87 7.52 15.22
C ASP A 91 -20.89 7.55 14.07
#